data_AF-L9VI76-F1
#
_entry.id   AF-L9VI76-F1
#
_cell.length_a   1.000
_cell.length_b   1.000
_cell.length_c   1.000
_cell.angle_alpha   90.00
_cell.angle_beta   90.00
_cell.angle_gamma   90.00
#
_symmetry.space_group_name_H-M   'P 1'
#
loop_
_entity.id
_entity.type
_entity.pdbx_description
1 polymer ?
#
loop_
_entity_poly.entity_id
_entity_poly.type
_entity_poly.pdbx_seq_one_letter_code
_entity_poly.pdbx_strand_id
1 'polypeptide(L)'
;MPGELGQELPTPAHFEQAAEMVEKEDIADAGTTTRPDPQDHIDSIKQAVDAGYDHVYVHQIGPEQEPAIEFYEEEVLPSVQ
;
A
#
# COMPACT_ATOMS: atom_id res chain seq x y z
N MET A 1 -5.56 7.83 -12.60
CA MET A 1 -5.96 7.63 -14.02
C MET A 1 -7.48 7.83 -14.18
N PRO A 2 -7.95 8.60 -15.18
CA PRO A 2 -9.37 8.81 -15.41
C PRO A 2 -10.00 7.77 -16.35
N GLY A 3 -11.29 7.48 -16.14
CA GLY A 3 -12.14 6.74 -17.08
C GLY A 3 -11.82 5.25 -17.22
N GLU A 4 -12.14 4.67 -18.39
CA GLU A 4 -12.01 3.24 -18.69
C GLU A 4 -10.56 2.72 -18.60
N LEU A 5 -9.56 3.60 -18.73
CA LEU A 5 -8.14 3.25 -18.63
C LEU A 5 -7.75 2.63 -17.28
N GLY A 6 -8.49 2.93 -16.21
CA GLY A 6 -8.28 2.31 -14.90
C GLY A 6 -8.92 0.93 -14.72
N GLN A 7 -9.74 0.48 -15.67
CA GLN A 7 -10.54 -0.75 -15.54
C GLN A 7 -10.40 -1.71 -16.71
N GLU A 8 -10.28 -1.21 -17.94
CA GLU A 8 -10.18 -2.03 -19.16
C GLU A 8 -8.84 -1.82 -19.86
N LEU A 9 -7.93 -2.78 -19.66
CA LEU A 9 -6.64 -2.84 -20.34
C LEU A 9 -6.52 -4.22 -21.02
N PRO A 10 -6.98 -4.34 -22.28
CA PRO A 10 -7.18 -5.65 -22.91
C PRO A 10 -5.88 -6.41 -23.22
N THR A 11 -4.72 -5.76 -23.09
CA THR A 11 -3.41 -6.42 -23.25
C THR A 11 -2.42 -5.93 -22.19
N PRO A 12 -1.42 -6.74 -21.79
CA PRO A 12 -0.35 -6.29 -20.90
C PRO A 12 0.39 -5.04 -21.40
N ALA A 13 0.59 -4.91 -22.72
CA ALA A 13 1.24 -3.75 -23.32
C ALA A 13 0.46 -2.44 -23.10
N HIS A 14 -0.88 -2.49 -23.06
CA HIS A 14 -1.68 -1.31 -22.72
C HIS A 14 -1.52 -0.91 -21.24
N PHE A 15 -1.32 -1.88 -20.35
CA PHE A 15 -1.03 -1.60 -18.94
C PHE A 15 0.33 -0.93 -18.78
N GLU A 16 1.37 -1.44 -19.45
CA GLU A 16 2.71 -0.84 -19.43
C GLU A 16 2.68 0.63 -19.89
N GLN A 17 1.99 0.92 -20.99
CA GLN A 17 1.83 2.29 -21.51
C GLN A 17 1.04 3.19 -20.54
N ALA A 18 0.02 2.66 -19.88
CA ALA A 18 -0.76 3.41 -18.90
C ALA A 18 0.05 3.70 -17.63
N ALA A 19 0.86 2.75 -17.19
CA ALA A 19 1.72 2.87 -16.01
C ALA A 19 2.83 3.93 -16.18
N GLU A 20 3.28 4.20 -17.41
CA GLU A 20 4.25 5.28 -17.68
C GLU A 20 3.75 6.68 -17.28
N MET A 21 2.43 6.87 -17.15
CA MET A 21 1.82 8.15 -16.76
C MET A 21 1.60 8.28 -15.25
N VAL A 22 1.99 7.27 -14.46
CA VAL A 22 1.79 7.24 -13.01
C VAL A 22 3.06 7.69 -12.31
N GLU A 23 2.96 8.78 -11.57
CA GLU A 23 4.04 9.30 -10.73
C GLU A 23 3.99 8.67 -9.32
N LYS A 24 5.07 8.80 -8.55
CA LYS A 24 5.13 8.24 -7.19
C LYS A 24 4.08 8.87 -6.27
N GLU A 25 3.84 10.16 -6.47
CA GLU A 25 2.88 10.97 -5.73
C GLU A 25 1.44 10.46 -5.93
N ASP A 26 1.10 9.99 -7.15
CA ASP A 26 -0.22 9.43 -7.43
C ASP A 26 -0.53 8.19 -6.56
N ILE A 27 0.49 7.38 -6.27
CA ILE A 27 0.34 6.18 -5.41
C ILE A 27 0.19 6.58 -3.94
N ALA A 28 0.95 7.57 -3.49
CA ALA A 28 0.86 8.08 -2.12
C ALA A 28 -0.51 8.72 -1.86
N ASP A 29 -1.01 9.53 -2.80
CA ASP A 29 -2.31 10.20 -2.71
C ASP A 29 -3.49 9.21 -2.81
N ALA A 30 -3.30 8.06 -3.46
CA ALA A 30 -4.30 6.99 -3.52
C ALA A 30 -4.51 6.25 -2.18
N GLY A 31 -3.78 6.64 -1.12
CA GLY A 31 -3.92 6.07 0.22
C GLY A 31 -3.13 4.78 0.46
N THR A 32 -2.18 4.46 -0.42
CA THR A 32 -1.26 3.34 -0.20
C THR A 32 -0.09 3.79 0.67
N THR A 33 0.14 3.10 1.79
CA THR A 33 1.34 3.34 2.60
C THR A 33 2.58 2.91 1.82
N THR A 34 3.40 3.87 1.41
CA THR A 34 4.59 3.64 0.56
C THR A 34 5.91 4.06 1.21
N ARG A 35 5.85 4.71 2.38
CA ARG A 35 7.02 5.17 3.12
C ARG A 35 7.37 4.16 4.21
N PRO A 36 8.67 3.93 4.49
CA PRO A 36 9.11 3.12 5.62
C PRO A 36 9.05 3.93 6.93
N ASP A 37 7.91 4.57 7.20
CA ASP A 37 7.66 5.31 8.44
C ASP A 37 6.66 4.48 9.28
N PRO A 38 7.04 4.01 10.48
CA PRO A 38 6.16 3.18 11.28
C PRO A 38 4.85 3.89 11.65
N GLN A 39 4.85 5.22 11.79
CA GLN A 39 3.63 5.95 12.13
C GLN A 39 2.61 5.90 10.99
N ASP A 40 3.04 5.99 9.73
CA ASP A 40 2.16 5.88 8.56
C ASP A 40 1.46 4.50 8.52
N HIS A 41 2.17 3.44 8.91
CA HIS A 41 1.61 2.09 9.00
C HIS A 41 0.65 1.93 10.17
N ILE A 42 1.02 2.43 11.35
CA ILE A 42 0.18 2.40 12.56
C ILE A 42 -1.13 3.14 12.32
N ASP A 43 -1.08 4.33 11.72
CA ASP A 43 -2.27 5.14 11.47
C ASP A 43 -3.20 4.48 10.44
N SER A 44 -2.63 3.86 9.40
CA SER A 44 -3.40 3.08 8.41
C SER A 44 -4.12 1.88 9.06
N ILE A 45 -3.42 1.13 9.92
CA ILE A 45 -4.02 0.00 10.65
C ILE A 45 -5.10 0.50 11.62
N LYS A 46 -4.85 1.59 12.36
CA LYS A 46 -5.84 2.17 13.29
C LYS A 46 -7.09 2.64 12.56
N GLN A 47 -6.96 3.25 11.38
CA GLN A 47 -8.13 3.62 10.57
C GLN A 47 -8.98 2.40 10.22
N ALA A 48 -8.34 1.25 9.92
CA ALA A 48 -9.08 0.01 9.70
C ALA A 48 -9.75 -0.49 11.01
N VAL A 49 -9.03 -0.52 12.12
CA VAL A 49 -9.61 -0.92 13.41
C VAL A 49 -10.81 -0.02 13.79
N ASP A 50 -10.67 1.29 13.64
CA ASP A 50 -11.74 2.27 13.93
C ASP A 50 -12.96 2.10 13.00
N ALA A 51 -12.74 1.61 11.77
CA ALA A 51 -13.81 1.24 10.85
C ALA A 51 -14.49 -0.10 11.20
N GLY A 52 -14.00 -0.82 12.22
CA GLY A 52 -14.58 -2.07 12.72
C GLY A 52 -14.04 -3.33 12.05
N TYR A 53 -12.91 -3.25 11.33
CA TYR A 53 -12.23 -4.44 10.81
C TYR A 53 -11.58 -5.23 11.95
N ASP A 54 -11.74 -6.56 11.93
CA ASP A 54 -11.17 -7.48 12.91
C ASP A 54 -9.88 -8.16 12.42
N HIS A 55 -9.59 -8.09 11.12
CA HIS A 55 -8.37 -8.62 10.51
C HIS A 55 -7.82 -7.64 9.47
N VAL A 56 -6.53 -7.31 9.57
CA VAL A 56 -5.81 -6.45 8.61
C VAL A 56 -4.68 -7.25 7.96
N TYR A 57 -4.63 -7.27 6.63
CA TYR A 57 -3.57 -7.91 5.86
C TYR A 57 -2.66 -6.88 5.22
N VAL A 58 -1.37 -6.97 5.50
CA VAL A 58 -0.33 -6.20 4.81
C VAL A 58 0.18 -7.05 3.65
N HIS A 59 0.07 -6.53 2.43
CA HIS A 59 0.47 -7.24 1.22
C HIS A 59 1.33 -6.37 0.30
N GLN A 60 2.02 -6.98 -0.66
CA GLN A 60 2.90 -6.29 -1.64
C GLN A 60 4.04 -5.48 -0.98
N ILE A 61 4.68 -6.04 0.05
CA ILE A 61 5.81 -5.42 0.77
C ILE A 61 7.14 -5.37 -0.03
N GLY A 62 7.09 -5.66 -1.34
CA GLY A 62 8.26 -5.68 -2.20
C GLY A 62 9.20 -6.88 -1.98
N PRO A 63 10.40 -6.84 -2.57
CA PRO A 63 11.35 -7.96 -2.51
C PRO A 63 12.05 -8.10 -1.14
N GLU A 64 12.09 -7.05 -0.33
CA GLU A 64 12.77 -7.00 0.97
C GLU A 64 11.88 -7.55 2.09
N GLN A 65 11.46 -8.81 1.95
CA GLN A 65 10.49 -9.45 2.84
C GLN A 65 10.97 -9.51 4.29
N GLU A 66 12.20 -9.95 4.52
CA GLU A 66 12.72 -10.15 5.88
C GLU A 66 12.93 -8.83 6.63
N PRO A 67 13.58 -7.80 6.05
CA PRO A 67 13.62 -6.47 6.66
C PRO A 67 12.23 -5.88 6.93
N ALA A 68 11.26 -6.12 6.05
CA ALA A 68 9.89 -5.64 6.27
C ALA A 68 9.21 -6.37 7.44
N ILE A 69 9.45 -7.67 7.63
CA ILE A 69 8.94 -8.41 8.79
C ILE A 69 9.57 -7.90 10.08
N GLU A 70 10.89 -7.74 10.12
CA GLU A 70 11.62 -7.19 11.28
C GLU A 70 11.11 -5.80 11.63
N PHE A 71 10.95 -4.92 10.64
CA PHE A 71 10.37 -3.58 10.83
C PHE A 71 8.97 -3.63 11.44
N TYR A 72 8.10 -4.52 10.97
CA TYR A 72 6.76 -4.65 11.55
C TYR A 72 6.78 -5.19 12.97
N GLU A 73 7.65 -6.16 13.27
CA GLU A 73 7.83 -6.71 14.60
C GLU A 73 8.31 -5.65 15.60
N GLU A 74 9.32 -4.87 15.22
CA GLU A 74 10.00 -3.94 16.12
C GLU A 74 9.25 -2.61 16.26
N GLU A 75 8.71 -2.05 15.18
CA GLU A 75 8.27 -0.65 15.14
C GLU A 75 6.74 -0.49 15.00
N VAL A 76 6.03 -1.44 14.36
CA VAL A 76 4.60 -1.27 14.03
C VAL A 76 3.69 -2.05 14.99
N LEU A 77 3.86 -3.36 15.09
CA LEU A 77 2.99 -4.26 15.85
C LEU A 77 2.84 -3.91 17.33
N PRO A 78 3.89 -3.44 18.06
CA PRO A 78 3.76 -3.06 19.47
C PRO A 78 2.75 -1.94 19.73
N SER A 79 2.41 -1.15 18.70
CA SER A 79 1.50 0.00 18.80
C SER A 79 0.05 -0.30 18.41
N VAL A 80 -0.23 -1.51 17.92
CA VAL A 80 -1.54 -1.91 17.36
C VAL A 80 -2.06 -3.26 17.86
N GLN A 81 -1.34 -3.93 18.76
CA GLN A 81 -1.81 -5.13 19.48
C GLN A 81 -2.68 -4.78 20.69
#